data_AF-A0A371QMN6-F1
#
_entry.id   AF-A0A371QMN6-F1
#
_cell.length_a   1.000
_cell.length_b   1.000
_cell.length_c   1.000
_cell.angle_alpha   90.00
_cell.angle_beta   90.00
_cell.angle_gamma   90.00
#
_symmetry.space_group_name_H-M   'P 1'
#
loop_
_entity.id
_entity.type
_entity.pdbx_description
1 polymer ?
#
loop_
_entity_poly.entity_id
_entity_poly.type
_entity_poly.pdbx_seq_one_letter_code
_entity_poly.pdbx_strand_id
1 'polypeptide(L)'
;MKRLNFTLDDDTVKLLDRLAKKYYKGNKSQTVRAALESLAAHQGHEGWVITGYTPTKADHDINCHSCGSEQNEGNVLFKPVFERGSSPSAIKSIPNEEWVECPSCLETK
;
A
#
# COMPACT_ATOMS: atom_id res chain seq x y z
N MET A 1 -5.67 -28.54 -5.32
CA MET A 1 -6.67 -27.44 -5.33
C MET A 1 -7.92 -27.92 -4.59
N LYS A 2 -8.51 -27.09 -3.72
CA LYS A 2 -9.83 -27.36 -3.12
C LYS A 2 -10.89 -26.56 -3.89
N ARG A 3 -12.02 -27.20 -4.24
CA ARG A 3 -13.13 -26.54 -4.94
C ARG A 3 -14.10 -25.99 -3.91
N LEU A 4 -14.34 -24.68 -3.96
CA LEU A 4 -15.36 -23.98 -3.21
C LEU A 4 -16.44 -23.52 -4.18
N ASN A 5 -17.71 -23.73 -3.85
CA ASN A 5 -18.84 -23.25 -4.63
C ASN A 5 -19.46 -22.07 -3.88
N PHE A 6 -19.51 -20.94 -4.54
CA PHE A 6 -20.16 -19.73 -4.03
C PHE A 6 -21.36 -19.41 -4.93
N THR A 7 -22.41 -18.88 -4.33
CA THR A 7 -23.54 -18.31 -5.07
C THR A 7 -23.36 -16.79 -5.05
N LEU A 8 -23.40 -16.18 -6.22
CA LEU A 8 -23.33 -14.74 -6.42
C LEU A 8 -24.63 -14.29 -7.09
N ASP A 9 -25.10 -13.11 -6.77
CA ASP A 9 -26.19 -12.48 -7.52
C ASP A 9 -25.73 -12.10 -8.93
N ASP A 10 -26.70 -11.87 -9.81
CA ASP A 10 -26.45 -11.60 -11.23
C ASP A 10 -25.61 -10.33 -11.46
N ASP A 11 -25.73 -9.32 -10.60
CA ASP A 11 -24.99 -8.08 -10.76
C ASP A 11 -23.52 -8.26 -10.34
N THR A 12 -23.28 -9.03 -9.29
CA THR A 12 -21.93 -9.45 -8.89
C THR A 12 -21.27 -10.31 -9.99
N VAL A 13 -22.01 -11.21 -10.64
CA VAL A 13 -21.48 -12.00 -11.78
C VAL A 13 -21.09 -11.08 -12.96
N LYS A 14 -21.93 -10.10 -13.32
CA LYS A 14 -21.61 -9.14 -14.38
C LYS A 14 -20.39 -8.30 -14.04
N LEU A 15 -20.24 -7.89 -12.78
CA LEU A 15 -19.08 -7.15 -12.32
C LEU A 15 -17.80 -7.98 -12.44
N LEU A 16 -17.83 -9.22 -11.95
CA LEU A 16 -16.70 -10.16 -12.06
C LEU A 16 -16.28 -10.36 -13.52
N ASP A 17 -17.24 -10.52 -14.42
CA ASP A 17 -16.95 -10.71 -15.86
C ASP A 17 -16.30 -9.48 -16.48
N ARG A 18 -16.76 -8.29 -16.12
CA ARG A 18 -16.19 -7.03 -16.59
C ARG A 18 -14.75 -6.87 -16.12
N LEU A 19 -14.51 -7.10 -14.84
CA LEU A 19 -13.18 -6.99 -14.23
C LEU A 19 -12.22 -8.03 -14.79
N ALA A 20 -12.68 -9.28 -14.92
CA ALA A 20 -11.87 -10.36 -15.47
C ALA A 20 -11.46 -10.06 -16.91
N LYS A 21 -12.37 -9.62 -17.77
CA LYS A 21 -12.05 -9.24 -19.15
C LYS A 21 -11.06 -8.07 -19.22
N LYS A 22 -11.28 -7.05 -18.40
CA LYS A 22 -10.48 -5.81 -18.44
C LYS A 22 -9.06 -6.00 -17.92
N TYR A 23 -8.87 -6.77 -16.85
CA TYR A 23 -7.59 -6.83 -16.11
C TYR A 23 -6.92 -8.20 -16.11
N TYR A 24 -7.68 -9.28 -16.33
CA TYR A 24 -7.21 -10.66 -16.12
C TYR A 24 -7.50 -11.59 -17.30
N LYS A 25 -7.63 -11.04 -18.52
CA LYS A 25 -7.85 -11.82 -19.77
C LYS A 25 -9.04 -12.79 -19.70
N GLY A 26 -10.08 -12.43 -18.96
CA GLY A 26 -11.28 -13.25 -18.74
C GLY A 26 -11.15 -14.31 -17.65
N ASN A 27 -10.01 -14.40 -16.94
CA ASN A 27 -9.80 -15.37 -15.87
C ASN A 27 -10.52 -14.95 -14.57
N LYS A 28 -11.75 -15.46 -14.39
CA LYS A 28 -12.59 -15.15 -13.22
C LYS A 28 -11.94 -15.63 -11.91
N SER A 29 -11.32 -16.82 -11.89
CA SER A 29 -10.67 -17.35 -10.69
C SER A 29 -9.49 -16.50 -10.23
N GLN A 30 -8.68 -16.00 -11.16
CA GLN A 30 -7.59 -15.07 -10.86
C GLN A 30 -8.13 -13.73 -10.36
N THR A 31 -9.24 -13.25 -10.93
CA THR A 31 -9.89 -12.01 -10.51
C THR A 31 -10.40 -12.10 -9.08
N VAL A 32 -11.07 -13.21 -8.72
CA VAL A 32 -11.53 -13.46 -7.34
C VAL A 32 -10.35 -13.54 -6.37
N ARG A 33 -9.25 -14.21 -6.76
CA ARG A 33 -8.03 -14.26 -5.94
C ARG A 33 -7.46 -12.87 -5.69
N ALA A 34 -7.25 -12.09 -6.74
CA ALA A 34 -6.70 -10.74 -6.62
C ALA A 34 -7.62 -9.83 -5.79
N ALA A 35 -8.94 -9.99 -5.90
CA ALA A 35 -9.89 -9.27 -5.07
C ALA A 35 -9.80 -9.67 -3.60
N LEU A 36 -9.66 -10.96 -3.29
CA LEU A 36 -9.47 -11.43 -1.91
C LEU A 36 -8.12 -10.99 -1.33
N GLU A 37 -7.05 -11.01 -2.12
CA GLU A 37 -5.72 -10.52 -1.73
C GLU A 37 -5.75 -9.00 -1.48
N SER A 38 -6.40 -8.23 -2.36
CA SER A 38 -6.60 -6.80 -2.20
C SER A 38 -7.49 -6.49 -0.98
N LEU A 39 -8.54 -7.27 -0.75
CA LEU A 39 -9.38 -7.14 0.44
C LEU A 39 -8.60 -7.47 1.71
N ALA A 40 -7.77 -8.51 1.69
CA ALA A 40 -6.92 -8.88 2.82
C ALA A 40 -5.87 -7.81 3.12
N ALA A 41 -5.29 -7.20 2.09
CA ALA A 41 -4.45 -6.02 2.25
C ALA A 41 -5.28 -4.90 2.90
N HIS A 42 -6.37 -4.46 2.29
CA HIS A 42 -7.08 -3.25 2.72
C HIS A 42 -7.97 -3.38 3.96
N GLN A 43 -8.45 -4.58 4.34
CA GLN A 43 -9.31 -4.79 5.52
C GLN A 43 -8.55 -5.24 6.77
N GLY A 44 -7.25 -5.55 6.65
CA GLY A 44 -6.53 -6.17 7.75
C GLY A 44 -5.03 -6.15 7.56
N HIS A 45 -4.45 -4.97 7.37
CA HIS A 45 -3.02 -4.83 7.60
C HIS A 45 -2.74 -5.05 9.09
N GLU A 46 -2.07 -6.15 9.41
CA GLU A 46 -1.44 -6.35 10.70
C GLU A 46 -0.28 -5.35 10.82
N GLY A 47 -0.55 -4.16 11.36
CA GLY A 47 0.47 -3.11 11.49
C GLY A 47 -0.09 -1.73 11.14
N TRP A 48 0.66 -0.99 10.35
CA TRP A 48 0.37 0.37 9.91
C TRP A 48 0.48 0.47 8.38
N VAL A 49 -0.11 1.51 7.81
CA VAL A 49 -0.03 1.83 6.36
C VAL A 49 0.42 3.26 6.16
N ILE A 50 1.07 3.55 5.03
CA ILE A 50 1.37 4.92 4.60
C ILE A 50 0.15 5.45 3.84
N THR A 51 -0.49 6.49 4.34
CA THR A 51 -1.69 7.11 3.72
C THR A 51 -1.39 8.39 2.96
N GLY A 52 -0.19 8.94 3.15
CA GLY A 52 0.26 10.14 2.47
C GLY A 52 1.65 10.54 2.93
N TYR A 53 2.06 11.73 2.53
CA TYR A 53 3.35 12.30 2.88
C TYR A 53 3.21 13.78 3.24
N THR A 54 3.95 14.21 4.26
CA THR A 54 4.00 15.62 4.68
C THR A 54 5.38 16.20 4.37
N PRO A 55 5.48 17.38 3.73
CA PRO A 55 6.77 18.01 3.48
C PRO A 55 7.40 18.48 4.80
N THR A 56 8.70 18.26 4.95
CA THR A 56 9.52 18.72 6.06
C THR A 56 10.83 19.27 5.51
N LYS A 57 11.43 20.25 6.19
CA LYS A 57 12.84 20.60 5.93
C LYS A 57 13.73 19.65 6.71
N ALA A 58 14.80 19.17 6.07
CA ALA A 58 15.86 18.44 6.75
C ALA A 58 16.59 19.39 7.72
N ASP A 59 16.77 18.96 8.96
CA ASP A 59 17.49 19.68 10.02
C ASP A 59 18.92 19.15 10.22
N HIS A 60 19.29 18.10 9.50
CA HIS A 60 20.64 17.55 9.37
C HIS A 60 20.75 16.75 8.07
N ASP A 61 21.97 16.28 7.75
CA ASP A 61 22.19 15.41 6.60
C ASP A 61 21.58 14.02 6.84
N ILE A 62 20.71 13.58 5.94
CA ILE A 62 19.93 12.36 6.07
C ILE A 62 19.78 11.63 4.74
N ASN A 63 19.72 10.31 4.75
CA ASN A 63 19.53 9.54 3.52
C ASN A 63 18.04 9.32 3.21
N CYS A 64 17.68 9.44 1.94
CA CYS A 64 16.36 9.03 1.46
C CYS A 64 16.15 7.53 1.74
N HIS A 65 15.02 7.18 2.35
CA HIS A 65 14.69 5.80 2.70
C HIS A 65 14.57 4.89 1.46
N SER A 66 13.99 5.37 0.35
CA SER A 66 13.79 4.53 -0.84
C SER A 66 15.04 4.31 -1.68
N CYS A 67 15.87 5.35 -1.89
CA CYS A 67 17.02 5.26 -2.82
C CYS A 67 18.40 5.41 -2.15
N GLY A 68 18.44 5.69 -0.85
CA GLY A 68 19.69 5.87 -0.10
C GLY A 68 20.47 7.14 -0.44
N SER A 69 19.94 8.02 -1.29
CA SER A 69 20.63 9.26 -1.66
C SER A 69 20.72 10.21 -0.47
N GLU A 70 21.92 10.71 -0.20
CA GLU A 70 22.17 11.71 0.83
C GLU A 70 21.41 13.01 0.52
N GLN A 71 20.73 13.55 1.53
CA GLN A 71 19.97 14.78 1.49
C GLN A 71 20.57 15.73 2.51
N ASN A 72 21.01 16.88 2.04
CA ASN A 72 21.66 17.86 2.91
C ASN A 72 20.63 18.61 3.78
N GLU A 73 21.11 19.14 4.90
CA GLU A 73 20.36 20.09 5.73
C GLU A 73 19.73 21.21 4.87
N GLY A 74 18.47 21.55 5.19
CA GLY A 74 17.69 22.59 4.51
C GLY A 74 16.91 22.12 3.29
N ASN A 75 17.17 20.92 2.76
CA ASN A 75 16.38 20.34 1.68
C ASN A 75 14.94 20.05 2.12
N VAL A 76 13.99 20.14 1.18
CA VAL A 76 12.61 19.74 1.42
C VAL A 76 12.47 18.24 1.12
N LEU A 77 12.15 17.48 2.15
CA LEU A 77 11.92 16.04 2.13
C LEU A 77 10.50 15.72 2.56
N PHE A 78 10.13 14.45 2.50
CA PHE A 78 8.76 14.04 2.77
C PHE A 78 8.70 12.92 3.79
N LYS A 79 8.02 13.18 4.91
CA LYS A 79 7.78 12.18 5.96
C LYS A 79 6.48 11.44 5.67
N PRO A 80 6.47 10.09 5.70
CA PRO A 80 5.24 9.33 5.53
C PRO A 80 4.27 9.59 6.69
N VAL A 81 2.99 9.65 6.37
CA VAL A 81 1.90 9.69 7.35
C VAL A 81 1.43 8.25 7.56
N PHE A 82 1.63 7.74 8.77
CA PHE A 82 1.21 6.40 9.13
C PHE A 82 -0.21 6.39 9.68
N GLU A 83 -1.07 5.53 9.14
CA GLU A 83 -2.37 5.21 9.73
C GLU A 83 -2.31 3.85 10.43
N ARG A 84 -2.90 3.79 11.63
CA ARG A 84 -2.94 2.57 12.45
C ARG A 84 -3.92 1.56 11.83
N GLY A 85 -3.43 0.37 11.51
CA GLY A 85 -4.27 -0.77 11.13
C GLY A 85 -5.01 -1.39 12.32
N SER A 86 -5.66 -2.52 12.08
CA SER A 86 -6.56 -3.18 13.05
C SER A 86 -5.84 -4.02 14.13
N SER A 87 -4.52 -4.19 14.05
CA SER A 87 -3.75 -5.01 15.00
C SER A 87 -3.57 -4.35 16.38
N PRO A 88 -3.69 -5.11 17.50
CA PRO A 88 -3.46 -4.61 18.87
C PRO A 88 -2.05 -4.05 19.13
N SER A 89 -1.06 -4.38 18.28
CA SER A 89 0.34 -3.96 18.45
C SER A 89 0.88 -3.07 17.32
N ALA A 90 -0.01 -2.56 16.46
CA ALA A 90 0.35 -1.79 15.26
C ALA A 90 1.31 -0.61 15.50
N ILE A 91 1.20 0.08 16.64
CA ILE A 91 2.06 1.22 16.97
C ILE A 91 3.49 0.77 17.29
N LYS A 92 3.66 -0.38 17.96
CA LYS A 92 4.99 -0.88 18.34
C LYS A 92 5.82 -1.34 17.13
N SER A 93 5.17 -1.61 16.02
CA SER A 93 5.80 -2.02 14.76
C SER A 93 6.13 -0.83 13.84
N ILE A 94 5.81 0.42 14.22
CA ILE A 94 6.20 1.60 13.44
C ILE A 94 7.73 1.72 13.44
N PRO A 95 8.36 2.04 12.29
CA PRO A 95 9.80 2.24 12.23
C PRO A 95 10.21 3.36 13.18
N ASN A 96 11.20 3.08 14.03
CA ASN A 96 11.75 4.06 14.96
C ASN A 96 12.89 4.87 14.33
N GLU A 97 13.31 4.50 13.13
CA GLU A 97 14.30 5.21 12.34
C GLU A 97 13.63 6.38 11.62
N GLU A 98 14.40 7.42 11.33
CA GLU A 98 13.87 8.57 10.61
C GLU A 98 13.61 8.22 9.14
N TRP A 99 12.34 8.08 8.80
CA TRP A 99 11.90 7.80 7.44
C TRP A 99 11.59 9.10 6.70
N VAL A 100 12.41 9.42 5.70
CA VAL A 100 12.18 10.52 4.77
C VAL A 100 12.35 10.06 3.33
N GLU A 101 11.54 10.61 2.44
CA GLU A 101 11.63 10.36 1.00
C GLU A 101 12.08 11.64 0.28
N CYS A 102 12.96 11.50 -0.72
CA CYS A 102 13.30 12.60 -1.62
C CYS A 102 12.16 12.82 -2.65
N PRO A 103 12.05 14.01 -3.25
CA PRO A 103 10.98 14.32 -4.21
C PRO A 103 10.91 13.30 -5.37
N SER A 104 12.07 12.93 -5.93
CA SER A 104 12.15 12.01 -7.06
C SER A 104 11.59 10.62 -6.75
N CYS A 105 11.75 10.13 -5.52
CA CYS A 105 11.23 8.83 -5.10
C CYS A 105 9.71 8.85 -4.86
N LEU A 106 9.12 10.01 -4.54
CA LEU A 106 7.66 10.11 -4.43
C LEU A 106 6.97 10.24 -5.77
N GLU A 107 7.59 10.90 -6.75
CA GLU A 107 7.01 11.04 -8.09
C GLU A 107 6.97 9.73 -8.89
N THR A 108 7.77 8.73 -8.50
CA THR A 108 7.96 7.48 -9.23
C THR A 108 7.23 6.27 -8.61
N LYS A 109 6.49 6.47 -7.50
CA LYS A 109 5.71 5.42 -6.82
C LYS A 109 4.32 5.21 -7.42
#